data_AF-A0A933JLN4-F1
#
_entry.id   AF-A0A933JLN4-F1
#
_cell.length_a   1.000
_cell.length_b   1.000
_cell.length_c   1.000
_cell.angle_alpha   90.00
_cell.angle_beta   90.00
_cell.angle_gamma   90.00
#
_symmetry.space_group_name_H-M   'P 1'
#
loop_
_entity.id
_entity.type
_entity.pdbx_description
1 polymer ?
#
loop_
_entity_poly.entity_id
_entity_poly.type
_entity_poly.pdbx_seq_one_letter_code
_entity_poly.pdbx_strand_id
1 'polypeptide(L)'
;MGILTASPTDLRAPDRCAVELSTTKGPVLIELDRVLAPLGVDRFYSLVRLGFFQRVAFFRVVPGFVAQAGIHGDPAVSKVWRKALLEDDPVRAKNLEGTVTFATSGRNSRTTQFFINLKDNSRLDGMGFAPIGRVRDLSAARALNSQYGDSPPSGQGPLQGRIQREGNGYLEAEFEHLDYILRRGTAPHHDHEKLRIALQSATSIVRTRLRGGHPAAGAARLHRAPRLQGRSRDRSHRPHLSVPGAGQRCRRRIRVPERVHPCGRSDLQR
;
A
#
# COMPACT_ATOMS: atom_id res chain seq x y z
N MET A 1 -14.17 -1.78 7.62
CA MET A 1 -14.44 -2.59 6.39
C MET A 1 -14.15 -1.85 5.08
N GLY A 2 -13.97 -0.51 5.03
CA GLY A 2 -13.84 0.22 3.75
C GLY A 2 -12.51 0.11 2.99
N ILE A 3 -11.37 -0.18 3.64
CA ILE A 3 -10.05 -0.21 2.97
C ILE A 3 -9.85 -1.44 2.07
N LEU A 4 -10.63 -2.52 2.27
CA LEU A 4 -10.51 -3.77 1.49
C LEU A 4 -11.29 -3.74 0.17
N THR A 5 -11.90 -2.61 -0.17
CA THR A 5 -12.60 -2.41 -1.44
C THR A 5 -11.95 -1.26 -2.20
N ALA A 6 -11.59 -1.49 -3.46
CA ALA A 6 -11.00 -0.49 -4.37
C ALA A 6 -12.02 0.50 -4.96
N SER A 7 -13.22 0.55 -4.39
CA SER A 7 -14.32 1.37 -4.88
C SER A 7 -14.92 2.28 -3.81
N PRO A 8 -14.13 3.09 -3.09
CA PRO A 8 -14.68 4.37 -2.67
C PRO A 8 -14.80 5.21 -3.95
N THR A 9 -16.01 5.65 -4.28
CA THR A 9 -16.14 6.85 -5.12
C THR A 9 -15.22 7.89 -4.49
N ASP A 10 -14.19 8.33 -5.22
CA ASP A 10 -13.22 9.30 -4.70
C ASP A 10 -14.03 10.46 -4.10
N LEU A 11 -13.99 10.55 -2.77
CA LEU A 11 -14.73 11.53 -2.01
C LEU A 11 -14.23 12.88 -2.49
N ARG A 12 -15.13 13.67 -3.09
CA ARG A 12 -14.81 15.03 -3.50
C ARG A 12 -14.30 15.80 -2.29
N ALA A 13 -13.05 16.20 -2.33
CA ALA A 13 -12.45 16.99 -1.28
C ALA A 13 -12.98 18.45 -1.34
N PRO A 14 -12.87 19.22 -0.24
CA PRO A 14 -13.00 20.67 -0.32
C PRO A 14 -11.98 21.26 -1.29
N ASP A 15 -12.28 22.40 -1.92
CA ASP A 15 -11.40 23.02 -2.92
C ASP A 15 -9.99 23.28 -2.37
N ARG A 16 -9.91 23.65 -1.10
CA ARG A 16 -8.67 23.67 -0.31
C ARG A 16 -8.92 23.04 1.04
N CYS A 17 -8.02 22.16 1.45
CA CYS A 17 -8.08 21.55 2.78
C CYS A 17 -6.68 21.18 3.27
N ALA A 18 -6.57 20.87 4.57
CA ALA A 18 -5.33 20.35 5.14
C ALA A 18 -5.57 18.95 5.71
N VAL A 19 -4.60 18.07 5.52
CA VAL A 19 -4.58 16.73 6.09
C VAL A 19 -3.27 16.51 6.83
N GLU A 20 -3.34 15.80 7.94
CA GLU A 20 -2.16 15.51 8.77
C GLU A 20 -1.84 14.02 8.67
N LEU A 21 -0.59 13.72 8.32
CA LEU A 21 -0.01 12.39 8.49
C LEU A 21 0.85 12.42 9.76
N SER A 22 0.38 11.79 10.83
CA SER A 22 1.23 11.58 12.02
C SER A 22 2.31 10.57 11.65
N THR A 23 3.59 10.88 11.79
CA THR A 23 4.69 9.96 11.47
C THR A 23 5.55 9.68 12.71
N THR A 24 6.42 8.68 12.62
CA THR A 24 7.47 8.41 13.62
C THR A 24 8.46 9.56 13.82
N LYS A 25 8.50 10.55 12.91
CA LYS A 25 9.32 11.77 13.01
C LYS A 25 8.53 13.04 13.33
N GLY A 26 7.26 12.89 13.68
CA GLY A 26 6.35 14.00 13.96
C GLY A 26 5.26 14.18 12.90
N PRO A 27 4.35 15.14 13.09
CA PRO A 27 3.26 15.38 12.16
C PRO A 27 3.75 16.02 10.86
N VAL A 28 3.27 15.51 9.73
CA VAL A 28 3.43 16.13 8.41
C VAL A 28 2.08 16.69 7.99
N LEU A 29 1.94 18.02 8.06
CA LEU A 29 0.72 18.72 7.65
C LEU A 29 0.80 19.09 6.16
N ILE A 30 -0.11 18.55 5.37
CA ILE A 30 -0.18 18.73 3.92
C ILE A 30 -1.40 19.58 3.59
N GLU A 31 -1.16 20.71 2.92
CA GLU A 31 -2.18 21.57 2.34
C GLU A 31 -2.47 21.12 0.91
N LEU A 32 -3.70 20.68 0.66
CA LEU A 32 -4.19 20.20 -0.62
C LEU A 32 -4.94 21.32 -1.35
N ASP A 33 -4.74 21.41 -2.66
CA ASP A 33 -5.43 22.38 -3.52
C ASP A 33 -5.95 21.71 -4.80
N ARG A 34 -7.28 21.59 -4.91
CA ARG A 34 -7.95 20.94 -6.05
C ARG A 34 -7.76 21.70 -7.36
N VAL A 35 -7.34 22.97 -7.33
CA VAL A 35 -6.97 23.72 -8.55
C VAL A 35 -5.75 23.10 -9.23
N LEU A 36 -4.84 22.50 -8.46
CA LEU A 36 -3.60 21.92 -8.97
C LEU A 36 -3.85 20.57 -9.66
N ALA A 37 -4.57 19.67 -8.99
CA ALA A 37 -4.82 18.30 -9.44
C ALA A 37 -6.07 17.73 -8.76
N PRO A 38 -7.29 18.02 -9.27
CA PRO A 38 -8.53 17.66 -8.60
C PRO A 38 -8.70 16.15 -8.39
N LEU A 39 -8.31 15.31 -9.35
CA LEU A 39 -8.45 13.85 -9.24
C LEU A 39 -7.47 13.29 -8.20
N GLY A 40 -6.22 13.74 -8.24
CA GLY A 40 -5.21 13.44 -7.23
C GLY A 40 -5.62 13.87 -5.82
N VAL A 41 -6.15 15.08 -5.66
CA VAL A 41 -6.59 15.58 -4.35
C VAL A 41 -7.77 14.77 -3.82
N ASP A 42 -8.78 14.48 -4.65
CA ASP A 42 -9.95 13.69 -4.25
C ASP A 42 -9.52 12.26 -3.83
N ARG A 43 -8.60 11.64 -4.58
CA ARG A 43 -7.99 10.35 -4.22
C ARG A 43 -7.25 10.41 -2.88
N PHE A 44 -6.34 11.37 -2.72
CA PHE A 44 -5.50 11.46 -1.52
C PHE A 44 -6.35 11.73 -0.27
N TYR A 45 -7.31 12.65 -0.36
CA TYR A 45 -8.26 12.95 0.70
C TYR A 45 -9.06 11.72 1.11
N SER A 46 -9.55 10.95 0.14
CA SER A 46 -10.28 9.69 0.39
C SER A 46 -9.43 8.66 1.13
N LEU A 47 -8.19 8.44 0.68
CA LEU A 47 -7.26 7.51 1.31
C LEU A 47 -6.97 7.89 2.77
N VAL A 48 -6.75 9.17 3.05
CA VAL A 48 -6.58 9.68 4.42
C VAL A 48 -7.82 9.41 5.27
N ARG A 49 -9.01 9.75 4.76
CA ARG A 49 -10.30 9.56 5.47
C ARG A 49 -10.61 8.10 5.76
N LEU A 50 -10.20 7.20 4.88
CA LEU A 50 -10.34 5.74 5.06
C LEU A 50 -9.30 5.15 6.01
N GLY A 51 -8.28 5.92 6.41
CA GLY A 51 -7.18 5.42 7.22
C GLY A 51 -6.21 4.52 6.45
N PHE A 52 -6.18 4.61 5.12
CA PHE A 52 -5.34 3.77 4.26
C PHE A 52 -3.85 3.89 4.61
N PHE A 53 -3.40 5.08 5.01
CA PHE A 53 -1.98 5.29 5.30
C PHE A 53 -1.54 4.78 6.67
N GLN A 54 -2.42 4.18 7.47
CA GLN A 54 -2.01 3.63 8.77
C GLN A 54 -0.99 2.51 8.60
N ARG A 55 0.15 2.63 9.30
CA ARG A 55 1.32 1.75 9.22
C ARG A 55 1.92 1.65 7.82
N VAL A 56 1.70 2.64 6.95
CA VAL A 56 2.41 2.71 5.67
C VAL A 56 3.79 3.28 5.89
N ALA A 57 4.81 2.59 5.36
CA ALA A 57 6.21 3.00 5.46
C ALA A 57 6.58 4.06 4.42
N PHE A 58 7.48 4.96 4.80
CA PHE A 58 8.32 5.71 3.88
C PHE A 58 9.45 4.79 3.40
N PHE A 59 9.16 3.95 2.42
CA PHE A 59 10.06 2.90 1.96
C PHE A 59 11.21 3.41 1.07
N ARG A 60 11.17 4.67 0.64
CA ARG A 60 12.22 5.27 -0.20
C ARG A 60 12.41 6.73 0.19
N VAL A 61 13.54 7.05 0.78
CA VAL A 61 13.88 8.41 1.22
C VAL A 61 15.27 8.74 0.70
N VAL A 62 15.33 9.63 -0.29
CA VAL A 62 16.56 10.05 -0.95
C VAL A 62 16.76 11.55 -0.67
N PRO A 63 17.71 11.92 0.21
CA PRO A 63 18.01 13.31 0.51
C PRO A 63 18.35 14.08 -0.77
N GLY A 64 17.80 15.28 -0.91
CA GLY A 64 17.95 16.08 -2.14
C GLY A 64 17.09 15.61 -3.32
N PHE A 65 16.22 14.60 -3.14
CA PHE A 65 15.23 14.21 -4.12
C PHE A 65 13.83 14.12 -3.52
N VAL A 66 13.43 12.99 -2.96
CA VAL A 66 12.05 12.75 -2.48
C VAL A 66 12.00 11.81 -1.27
N ALA A 67 10.93 11.92 -0.48
CA ALA A 67 10.48 10.90 0.46
C ALA A 67 9.18 10.27 -0.06
N GLN A 68 9.18 8.96 -0.33
CA GLN A 68 8.11 8.25 -1.01
C GLN A 68 7.47 7.18 -0.12
N ALA A 69 6.14 7.10 -0.19
CA ALA A 69 5.29 6.19 0.58
C ALA A 69 4.05 5.78 -0.24
N GLY A 70 3.12 5.08 0.41
CA GLY A 70 1.78 4.81 -0.16
C GLY A 70 1.57 3.42 -0.75
N ILE A 71 2.46 2.45 -0.46
CA ILE A 71 2.15 1.02 -0.59
C ILE A 71 1.60 0.54 0.76
N HIS A 72 0.41 -0.07 0.79
CA HIS A 72 -0.20 -0.50 2.04
C HIS A 72 0.58 -1.66 2.67
N GLY A 73 0.76 -1.62 4.00
CA GLY A 73 1.46 -2.66 4.76
C GLY A 73 0.74 -4.01 4.84
N ASP A 74 -0.47 -4.09 4.29
CA ASP A 74 -1.27 -5.32 4.18
C ASP A 74 -1.33 -5.71 2.69
N PRO A 75 -0.77 -6.88 2.30
CA PRO A 75 -0.81 -7.36 0.92
C PRO A 75 -2.21 -7.48 0.33
N ALA A 76 -3.23 -7.79 1.14
CA ALA A 76 -4.61 -7.89 0.67
C ALA A 76 -5.15 -6.53 0.24
N VAL A 77 -4.91 -5.49 1.05
CA VAL A 77 -5.26 -4.10 0.72
C VAL A 77 -4.45 -3.63 -0.49
N SER A 78 -3.13 -3.84 -0.49
CA SER A 78 -2.25 -3.48 -1.62
C SER A 78 -2.68 -4.13 -2.94
N LYS A 79 -3.12 -5.39 -2.92
CA LYS A 79 -3.62 -6.12 -4.09
C LYS A 79 -4.88 -5.51 -4.69
N VAL A 80 -5.77 -4.99 -3.83
CA VAL A 80 -7.00 -4.32 -4.23
C VAL A 80 -6.68 -2.97 -4.85
N TRP A 81 -5.93 -2.14 -4.14
CA TRP A 81 -5.67 -0.76 -4.53
C TRP A 81 -4.70 -0.59 -5.71
N ARG A 82 -3.79 -1.54 -5.96
CA ARG A 82 -2.93 -1.45 -7.18
C ARG A 82 -3.70 -1.56 -8.49
N LYS A 83 -4.97 -2.01 -8.44
CA LYS A 83 -5.85 -2.07 -9.61
C LYS A 83 -6.73 -0.84 -9.75
N ALA A 84 -6.78 0.02 -8.73
CA ALA A 84 -7.57 1.24 -8.69
C ALA A 84 -6.81 2.39 -9.37
N LEU A 85 -6.69 2.30 -10.69
CA LEU A 85 -5.99 3.30 -11.50
C LEU A 85 -6.67 4.68 -11.39
N LEU A 86 -5.86 5.73 -11.45
CA LEU A 86 -6.28 7.13 -11.41
C LEU A 86 -5.85 7.83 -12.71
N GLU A 87 -6.81 8.46 -13.37
CA GLU A 87 -6.58 9.26 -14.59
C GLU A 87 -5.74 10.51 -14.31
N ASP A 88 -4.84 10.83 -15.24
CA ASP A 88 -3.86 11.91 -15.12
C ASP A 88 -4.47 13.31 -15.02
N ASP A 89 -4.09 14.02 -13.95
CA ASP A 89 -4.27 15.47 -13.88
C ASP A 89 -3.17 16.15 -14.71
N PRO A 90 -3.48 17.25 -15.42
CA PRO A 90 -2.46 18.05 -16.08
C PRO A 90 -1.51 18.68 -15.04
N VAL A 91 -0.23 18.79 -15.39
CA VAL A 91 0.75 19.46 -14.53
C VAL A 91 0.52 20.98 -14.59
N ARG A 92 0.00 21.54 -13.50
CA ARG A 92 -0.31 22.98 -13.35
C ARG A 92 0.66 23.75 -12.46
N ALA A 93 1.52 23.04 -11.73
CA ALA A 93 2.51 23.61 -10.83
C ALA A 93 3.82 22.81 -10.91
N LYS A 94 4.93 23.49 -10.58
CA LYS A 94 6.26 22.90 -10.53
C LYS A 94 6.41 21.99 -9.30
N ASN A 95 7.18 20.92 -9.44
CA ASN A 95 7.61 20.04 -8.35
C ASN A 95 8.72 20.73 -7.54
N LEU A 96 8.37 21.82 -6.87
CA LEU A 96 9.25 22.53 -5.94
C LEU A 96 9.37 21.77 -4.61
N GLU A 97 10.38 22.11 -3.84
CA GLU A 97 10.54 21.65 -2.48
C GLU A 97 9.24 21.79 -1.66
N GLY A 98 8.93 20.74 -0.89
CA GLY A 98 7.72 20.65 -0.07
C GLY A 98 6.47 20.20 -0.81
N THR A 99 6.44 20.21 -2.15
CA THR A 99 5.26 19.75 -2.88
C THR A 99 5.03 18.25 -2.71
N VAL A 100 3.77 17.84 -2.70
CA VAL A 100 3.33 16.44 -2.61
C VAL A 100 2.72 16.03 -3.94
N THR A 101 3.13 14.87 -4.46
CA THR A 101 2.75 14.40 -5.80
C THR A 101 2.56 12.88 -5.80
N PHE A 102 1.63 12.36 -6.62
CA PHE A 102 1.49 10.91 -6.82
C PHE A 102 2.65 10.34 -7.64
N ALA A 103 3.14 9.16 -7.25
CA ALA A 103 4.07 8.39 -8.07
C ALA A 103 3.33 7.72 -9.24
N THR A 104 4.00 7.62 -10.39
CA THR A 104 3.44 7.04 -11.61
C THR A 104 4.46 6.14 -12.30
N SER A 105 3.96 5.13 -13.02
CA SER A 105 4.75 4.27 -13.93
C SER A 105 4.50 4.60 -15.41
N GLY A 106 3.74 5.67 -15.69
CA GLY A 106 3.30 6.04 -17.03
C GLY A 106 1.87 6.56 -17.05
N ARG A 107 1.35 6.83 -18.24
CA ARG A 107 0.02 7.44 -18.42
C ARG A 107 -1.08 6.64 -17.71
N ASN A 108 -1.92 7.34 -16.94
CA ASN A 108 -3.08 6.82 -16.20
C ASN A 108 -2.75 5.60 -15.31
N SER A 109 -1.55 5.57 -14.72
CA SER A 109 -1.08 4.45 -13.89
C SER A 109 -0.96 4.76 -12.40
N ARG A 110 -1.30 5.99 -12.00
CA ARG A 110 -1.28 6.43 -10.59
C ARG A 110 -2.29 5.61 -9.79
N THR A 111 -1.95 5.30 -8.54
CA THR A 111 -2.81 4.49 -7.64
C THR A 111 -2.89 5.13 -6.25
N THR A 112 -1.97 4.76 -5.34
CA THR A 112 -1.95 5.22 -3.94
C THR A 112 -0.59 5.75 -3.50
N GLN A 113 0.46 5.48 -4.28
CA GLN A 113 1.81 5.89 -3.95
C GLN A 113 1.99 7.39 -4.17
N PHE A 114 2.63 8.05 -3.22
CA PHE A 114 2.92 9.48 -3.28
C PHE A 114 4.34 9.75 -2.80
N PHE A 115 4.85 10.92 -3.12
CA PHE A 115 6.11 11.41 -2.61
C PHE A 115 6.03 12.88 -2.22
N ILE A 116 6.90 13.25 -1.27
CA ILE A 116 7.18 14.62 -0.85
C ILE A 116 8.50 15.03 -1.49
N ASN A 117 8.51 16.14 -2.22
CA ASN A 117 9.75 16.71 -2.78
C ASN A 117 10.61 17.30 -1.65
N LEU A 118 11.82 16.77 -1.46
CA LEU A 118 12.78 17.24 -0.44
C LEU A 118 13.76 18.31 -0.97
N LYS A 119 13.61 18.63 -2.26
CA LYS A 119 14.28 19.67 -3.03
C LYS A 119 13.42 20.00 -4.26
N ASP A 120 13.73 21.09 -4.95
CA ASP A 120 13.20 21.37 -6.29
C ASP A 120 13.61 20.29 -7.32
N ASN A 121 12.60 19.72 -7.99
CA ASN A 121 12.72 18.61 -8.93
C ASN A 121 12.06 18.93 -10.27
N SER A 122 12.50 20.00 -10.92
CA SER A 122 11.93 20.51 -12.19
C SER A 122 11.82 19.46 -13.31
N ARG A 123 12.70 18.45 -13.33
CA ARG A 123 12.63 17.34 -14.30
C ARG A 123 11.31 16.57 -14.24
N LEU A 124 10.64 16.54 -13.09
CA LEU A 124 9.39 15.81 -12.89
C LEU A 124 8.20 16.51 -13.58
N ASP A 125 8.30 17.81 -13.83
CA ASP A 125 7.23 18.60 -14.46
C ASP A 125 6.95 18.11 -15.88
N GLY A 126 8.01 17.85 -16.66
CA GLY A 126 7.92 17.30 -18.02
C GLY A 126 7.56 15.82 -18.08
N MET A 127 7.56 15.13 -16.94
CA MET A 127 7.24 13.69 -16.84
C MET A 127 5.78 13.43 -16.41
N GLY A 128 4.97 14.48 -16.23
CA GLY A 128 3.55 14.33 -15.88
C GLY A 128 3.27 14.20 -14.37
N PHE A 129 4.24 14.53 -13.51
CA PHE A 129 4.03 14.53 -12.05
C PHE A 129 3.30 15.80 -11.62
N ALA A 130 1.98 15.74 -11.52
CA ALA A 130 1.14 16.85 -11.10
C ALA A 130 1.07 16.97 -9.56
N PRO A 131 1.57 18.07 -8.95
CA PRO A 131 1.44 18.28 -7.51
C PRO A 131 -0.02 18.38 -7.08
N ILE A 132 -0.34 17.78 -5.94
CA ILE A 132 -1.68 17.86 -5.30
C ILE A 132 -1.73 18.89 -4.17
N GLY A 133 -0.57 19.35 -3.71
CA GLY A 133 -0.46 20.17 -2.52
C GLY A 133 0.98 20.38 -2.06
N ARG A 134 1.15 20.86 -0.83
CA ARG A 134 2.45 21.14 -0.22
C ARG A 134 2.45 20.86 1.28
N VAL A 135 3.58 20.39 1.80
CA VAL A 135 3.84 20.27 3.24
C VAL A 135 4.11 21.66 3.84
N ARG A 136 3.43 22.01 4.92
CA ARG A 136 3.58 23.31 5.60
C ARG A 136 4.95 23.49 6.25
N ASP A 137 5.43 22.45 6.95
CA ASP A 137 6.76 22.41 7.56
C ASP A 137 7.45 21.08 7.20
N LEU A 138 8.62 21.19 6.58
CA LEU A 138 9.41 20.07 6.11
C LEU A 138 10.27 19.41 7.19
N SER A 139 10.33 19.95 8.40
CA SER A 139 11.16 19.42 9.50
C SER A 139 11.00 17.90 9.70
N ALA A 140 9.76 17.44 9.88
CA ALA A 140 9.44 16.02 10.05
C ALA A 140 9.76 15.20 8.80
N ALA A 141 9.47 15.71 7.60
CA ALA A 141 9.76 15.02 6.33
C ALA A 141 11.27 14.88 6.06
N ARG A 142 12.07 15.86 6.46
CA ARG A 142 13.55 15.81 6.36
C ARG A 142 14.19 14.92 7.42
N ALA A 143 13.53 14.75 8.55
CA ALA A 143 13.99 13.87 9.63
C ALA A 143 13.71 12.38 9.37
N LEU A 144 12.97 12.04 8.30
CA LEU A 144 12.73 10.67 7.87
C LEU A 144 14.05 9.95 7.58
N ASN A 145 14.13 8.69 7.98
CA ASN A 145 15.31 7.87 7.86
C ASN A 145 15.62 7.61 6.38
N SER A 146 16.79 8.08 5.96
CA SER A 146 17.30 7.94 4.60
C SER A 146 18.38 6.88 4.43
N GLN A 147 18.69 6.08 5.46
CA GLN A 147 19.83 5.16 5.46
C GLN A 147 19.79 4.14 4.32
N TYR A 148 18.59 3.75 3.89
CA TYR A 148 18.40 2.76 2.83
C TYR A 148 18.37 3.39 1.43
N GLY A 149 18.04 4.69 1.32
CA GLY A 149 18.03 5.42 0.06
C GLY A 149 17.00 4.91 -0.96
N ASP A 150 17.47 4.67 -2.18
CA ASP A 150 16.68 4.14 -3.29
C ASP A 150 16.64 2.60 -3.29
N SER A 151 15.72 2.00 -4.03
CA SER A 151 15.74 0.54 -4.24
C SER A 151 16.96 0.12 -5.08
N PRO A 152 17.45 -1.13 -4.93
CA PRO A 152 18.49 -1.68 -5.79
C PRO A 152 18.16 -1.56 -7.30
N PRO A 153 19.16 -1.29 -8.16
CA PRO A 153 20.59 -1.19 -7.86
C PRO A 153 21.06 0.20 -7.39
N SER A 154 20.17 1.20 -7.37
CA SER A 154 20.53 2.60 -7.07
C SER A 154 20.67 2.90 -5.58
N GLY A 155 20.27 1.97 -4.71
CA GLY A 155 20.48 2.03 -3.27
C GLY A 155 20.22 0.67 -2.62
N GLN A 156 20.01 0.68 -1.31
CA GLN A 156 19.79 -0.52 -0.49
C GLN A 156 18.35 -0.58 0.04
N GLY A 157 17.44 0.18 -0.56
CA GLY A 157 16.06 0.32 -0.17
C GLY A 157 15.21 -0.93 -0.41
N PRO A 158 14.07 -1.02 0.30
CA PRO A 158 13.07 -2.05 0.04
C PRO A 158 12.69 -2.21 -1.44
N LEU A 159 12.46 -3.45 -1.86
CA LEU A 159 11.91 -3.76 -3.18
C LEU A 159 10.38 -3.59 -3.15
N GLN A 160 9.87 -2.59 -3.87
CA GLN A 160 8.42 -2.28 -3.90
C GLN A 160 7.54 -3.50 -4.22
N GLY A 161 8.00 -4.38 -5.12
CA GLY A 161 7.27 -5.61 -5.45
C GLY A 161 7.15 -6.58 -4.27
N ARG A 162 8.12 -6.63 -3.36
CA ARG A 162 8.03 -7.40 -2.11
C ARG A 162 7.12 -6.71 -1.11
N ILE A 163 7.17 -5.38 -0.98
CA ILE A 163 6.21 -4.64 -0.15
C ILE A 163 4.76 -4.95 -0.57
N GLN A 164 4.49 -4.99 -1.87
CA GLN A 164 3.16 -5.31 -2.38
C GLN A 164 2.70 -6.76 -2.09
N ARG A 165 3.62 -7.72 -2.01
CA ARG A 165 3.30 -9.15 -1.82
C ARG A 165 3.31 -9.60 -0.36
N GLU A 166 4.20 -9.01 0.43
CA GLU A 166 4.54 -9.45 1.78
C GLU A 166 4.25 -8.37 2.83
N GLY A 167 4.06 -7.12 2.40
CA GLY A 167 3.61 -6.03 3.26
C GLY A 167 4.65 -5.64 4.30
N ASN A 168 4.17 -5.24 5.48
CA ASN A 168 5.04 -4.85 6.57
C ASN A 168 5.82 -6.03 7.17
N GLY A 169 5.39 -7.28 6.99
CA GLY A 169 6.16 -8.43 7.45
C GLY A 169 7.55 -8.50 6.79
N TYR A 170 7.64 -8.13 5.52
CA TYR A 170 8.92 -7.98 4.81
C TYR A 170 9.72 -6.78 5.34
N LEU A 171 9.06 -5.63 5.48
CA LEU A 171 9.74 -4.40 5.91
C LEU A 171 10.30 -4.51 7.33
N GLU A 172 9.53 -5.04 8.26
CA GLU A 172 9.91 -5.17 9.67
C GLU A 172 11.00 -6.23 9.88
N ALA A 173 11.08 -7.25 9.02
CA ALA A 173 12.11 -8.28 9.08
C ALA A 173 13.47 -7.82 8.52
N GLU A 174 13.48 -6.97 7.49
CA GLU A 174 14.70 -6.63 6.74
C GLU A 174 15.12 -5.16 6.87
N PHE A 175 14.23 -4.28 7.36
CA PHE A 175 14.43 -2.83 7.40
C PHE A 175 13.96 -2.22 8.72
N GLU A 176 14.67 -2.54 9.80
CA GLU A 176 14.35 -2.17 11.19
C GLU A 176 14.10 -0.67 11.40
N HIS A 177 14.79 0.20 10.66
CA HIS A 177 14.78 1.65 10.95
C HIS A 177 13.91 2.47 9.99
N LEU A 178 12.98 1.85 9.26
CA LEU A 178 12.02 2.59 8.44
C LEU A 178 11.07 3.43 9.29
N ASP A 179 10.68 4.57 8.74
CA ASP A 179 9.67 5.44 9.31
C ASP A 179 8.28 5.13 8.76
N TYR A 180 7.27 5.30 9.62
CA TYR A 180 5.91 4.90 9.34
C TYR A 180 4.93 6.04 9.60
N ILE A 181 3.85 6.05 8.83
CA ILE A 181 2.66 6.84 9.13
C ILE A 181 1.88 6.10 10.23
N LEU A 182 1.68 6.77 11.35
CA LEU A 182 1.05 6.26 12.55
C LEU A 182 -0.47 6.45 12.51
N ARG A 183 -1.17 5.63 13.28
CA ARG A 183 -2.59 5.87 13.57
C ARG A 183 -2.68 7.10 14.46
N ARG A 184 -3.52 8.07 14.09
CA ARG A 184 -3.83 9.24 14.93
C ARG A 184 -4.36 8.71 16.28
N GLY A 185 -3.59 8.91 17.36
CA GLY A 185 -3.92 8.42 18.71
C GLY A 185 -2.91 7.48 19.38
N THR A 186 -1.76 7.17 18.78
CA THR A 186 -0.68 6.47 19.48
C THR A 186 0.60 7.29 19.44
N ALA A 187 1.00 7.83 20.60
CA ALA A 187 2.36 8.30 20.85
C ALA A 187 3.37 7.16 20.57
N PRO A 188 4.65 7.46 20.33
CA PRO A 188 5.64 6.47 19.92
C PRO A 188 5.77 5.36 20.97
N HIS A 189 5.76 4.12 20.48
CA HIS A 189 5.88 2.91 21.29
C HIS A 189 7.34 2.73 21.76
N HIS A 190 7.77 3.56 22.72
CA HIS A 190 9.06 3.41 23.41
C HIS A 190 8.86 2.68 24.76
N ASP A 191 8.18 1.54 24.76
CA ASP A 191 7.92 0.76 25.99
C ASP A 191 7.77 -0.76 25.76
N HIS A 192 8.40 -1.32 24.72
CA HIS A 192 8.37 -2.79 24.54
C HIS A 192 9.34 -3.57 25.46
N GLU A 193 10.27 -2.91 26.16
CA GLU A 193 11.13 -3.57 27.15
C GLU A 193 10.47 -3.66 28.54
N LYS A 194 9.71 -2.65 28.95
CA LYS A 194 9.07 -2.63 30.28
C LYS A 194 7.89 -3.59 30.41
N LEU A 195 7.15 -3.83 29.33
CA LEU A 195 6.05 -4.82 29.32
C LEU A 195 6.54 -6.28 29.32
N ARG A 196 7.74 -6.57 28.78
CA ARG A 196 8.35 -7.92 28.88
C ARG A 196 8.77 -8.25 30.31
N ILE A 197 9.36 -7.30 31.03
CA ILE A 197 9.78 -7.50 32.42
C ILE A 197 8.56 -7.64 33.34
N ALA A 198 7.51 -6.82 33.15
CA ALA A 198 6.30 -6.92 33.96
C ALA A 198 5.54 -8.25 33.79
N LEU A 199 5.51 -8.83 32.58
CA LEU A 199 4.86 -10.14 32.36
C LEU A 199 5.71 -11.33 32.87
N GLN A 200 7.04 -11.21 32.85
CA GLN A 200 7.92 -12.26 33.40
C GLN A 200 7.93 -12.28 34.94
N SER A 201 7.76 -11.14 35.60
CA SER A 201 7.60 -11.08 37.07
C SER A 201 6.25 -11.59 37.55
N ALA A 202 5.17 -11.41 36.76
CA ALA A 202 3.84 -11.88 37.12
C ALA A 202 3.65 -13.41 36.96
N THR A 203 4.53 -14.09 36.20
CA THR A 203 4.44 -15.55 36.00
C THR A 203 5.18 -16.36 37.07
N SER A 204 5.95 -15.72 37.96
CA SER A 204 6.63 -16.40 39.07
C SER A 204 5.79 -16.50 40.36
N ILE A 205 4.80 -15.63 40.55
CA ILE A 205 4.03 -15.55 41.81
C ILE A 205 2.89 -16.58 41.90
N VAL A 206 2.45 -17.17 40.77
CA VAL A 206 1.37 -18.19 40.77
C VAL A 206 1.89 -19.63 40.89
N ARG A 207 3.21 -19.87 40.86
CA ARG A 207 3.77 -21.24 40.96
C ARG A 207 4.20 -21.69 42.36
N THR A 208 4.05 -20.84 43.39
CA THR A 208 4.48 -21.17 44.77
C THR A 208 3.32 -21.39 45.75
N ARG A 209 2.08 -21.61 45.27
CA ARG A 209 0.92 -21.94 46.13
C ARG A 209 0.19 -23.25 45.80
N LEU A 210 0.85 -24.17 45.08
CA LEU A 210 0.34 -25.53 44.87
C LEU A 210 1.36 -26.62 45.26
N ARG A 211 2.10 -26.40 46.35
CA ARG A 211 2.83 -27.46 47.07
C ARG A 211 2.49 -27.38 48.55
N GLY A 212 1.42 -28.04 48.95
CA GLY A 212 1.07 -28.23 50.35
C GLY A 212 -0.30 -28.88 50.49
N GLY A 213 -0.31 -30.19 50.74
CA GLY A 213 -1.49 -30.89 51.27
C GLY A 213 -2.02 -32.04 50.43
N HIS A 214 -1.43 -33.22 50.58
CA HIS A 214 -2.16 -34.50 50.62
C HIS A 214 -2.50 -34.78 52.11
N PRO A 215 -3.61 -35.46 52.46
CA PRO A 215 -3.75 -36.88 52.12
C PRO A 215 -5.16 -37.45 51.84
N ALA A 216 -5.15 -38.54 51.07
CA ALA A 216 -5.87 -39.82 51.17
C ALA A 216 -7.40 -39.91 51.48
N ALA A 217 -8.13 -40.50 50.52
CA ALA A 217 -9.18 -41.54 50.62
C ALA A 217 -9.86 -41.62 49.23
N GLY A 218 -10.32 -42.73 48.65
CA GLY A 218 -10.51 -44.12 49.01
C GLY A 218 -11.04 -44.82 47.74
N ALA A 219 -10.89 -46.13 47.67
CA ALA A 219 -11.12 -46.97 46.49
C ALA A 219 -12.60 -47.06 46.04
N ALA A 220 -12.83 -47.22 44.73
CA ALA A 220 -13.92 -48.04 44.19
C ALA A 220 -13.62 -48.48 42.75
N ARG A 221 -14.02 -49.71 42.44
CA ARG A 221 -13.62 -50.58 41.32
C ARG A 221 -14.86 -50.89 40.46
N LEU A 222 -14.63 -51.37 39.23
CA LEU A 222 -15.57 -52.06 38.30
C LEU A 222 -16.46 -51.11 37.47
N HIS A 223 -16.73 -51.26 36.17
CA HIS A 223 -16.96 -52.44 35.32
C HIS A 223 -16.56 -52.23 33.83
N ARG A 224 -16.46 -53.35 33.10
CA ARG A 224 -16.13 -53.57 31.67
C ARG A 224 -17.22 -53.12 30.66
N ALA A 225 -16.77 -52.62 29.48
CA ALA A 225 -17.07 -52.91 28.04
C ALA A 225 -18.53 -53.23 27.55
N PRO A 226 -18.87 -53.33 26.22
CA PRO A 226 -18.08 -53.19 24.98
C PRO A 226 -18.76 -52.42 23.77
N ARG A 227 -17.96 -52.26 22.69
CA ARG A 227 -18.21 -52.15 21.21
C ARG A 227 -19.64 -52.00 20.65
N LEU A 228 -19.76 -51.24 19.55
CA LEU A 228 -20.44 -51.69 18.31
C LEU A 228 -19.92 -50.97 17.04
N GLN A 229 -19.93 -51.72 15.93
CA GLN A 229 -19.47 -51.38 14.56
C GLN A 229 -20.65 -50.98 13.65
N GLY A 230 -20.35 -50.26 12.57
CA GLY A 230 -21.10 -50.24 11.29
C GLY A 230 -20.37 -49.31 10.31
N ARG A 231 -19.72 -49.75 9.20
CA ARG A 231 -20.25 -50.23 7.89
C ARG A 231 -21.34 -49.29 7.35
N SER A 232 -21.37 -48.79 6.11
CA SER A 232 -20.91 -49.28 4.79
C SER A 232 -20.74 -48.09 3.80
N ARG A 233 -19.84 -48.17 2.79
CA ARG A 233 -20.12 -48.30 1.32
C ARG A 233 -21.30 -47.43 0.82
N ASP A 234 -21.19 -46.63 -0.26
CA ASP A 234 -21.00 -47.14 -1.62
C ASP A 234 -20.73 -46.05 -2.70
N ARG A 235 -19.96 -46.48 -3.73
CA ARG A 235 -20.04 -46.22 -5.19
C ARG A 235 -20.57 -44.88 -5.75
N SER A 236 -19.74 -44.10 -6.45
CA SER A 236 -19.44 -44.17 -7.91
C SER A 236 -20.57 -43.71 -8.85
N HIS A 237 -20.36 -42.61 -9.60
CA HIS A 237 -20.64 -42.51 -11.05
C HIS A 237 -20.20 -41.14 -11.63
N ARG A 238 -19.16 -41.19 -12.46
CA ARG A 238 -18.99 -40.39 -13.70
C ARG A 238 -19.43 -41.33 -14.85
N PRO A 239 -19.98 -40.89 -15.99
CA PRO A 239 -19.13 -40.21 -16.98
C PRO A 239 -19.81 -39.21 -17.95
N HIS A 240 -18.92 -38.43 -18.60
CA HIS A 240 -18.92 -37.92 -19.97
C HIS A 240 -20.22 -37.74 -20.77
N LEU A 241 -20.36 -36.53 -21.34
CA LEU A 241 -20.84 -36.35 -22.71
C LEU A 241 -20.05 -35.26 -23.43
N SER A 242 -19.57 -35.60 -24.61
CA SER A 242 -18.83 -34.80 -25.57
C SER A 242 -19.73 -34.47 -26.77
N VAL A 243 -19.83 -33.18 -27.16
CA VAL A 243 -19.67 -32.61 -28.55
C VAL A 243 -20.66 -33.11 -29.65
N PRO A 244 -20.86 -32.54 -30.89
CA PRO A 244 -20.58 -31.23 -31.54
C PRO A 244 -21.79 -30.52 -32.24
N GLY A 245 -21.56 -29.34 -32.83
CA GLY A 245 -22.30 -28.81 -34.00
C GLY A 245 -22.15 -27.28 -34.14
N ALA A 246 -21.25 -26.72 -34.96
CA ALA A 246 -21.22 -26.60 -36.43
C ALA A 246 -22.17 -25.53 -37.02
N GLY A 247 -21.57 -24.54 -37.70
CA GLY A 247 -22.21 -23.64 -38.68
C GLY A 247 -22.54 -22.22 -38.14
N GLN A 248 -22.36 -21.11 -38.83
CA GLN A 248 -21.97 -20.83 -40.21
C GLN A 248 -21.33 -19.44 -40.34
N ARG A 249 -20.62 -19.27 -41.46
CA ARG A 249 -19.97 -18.07 -41.96
C ARG A 249 -20.97 -16.96 -42.27
N CYS A 250 -20.56 -15.70 -42.08
CA CYS A 250 -20.98 -14.63 -42.99
C CYS A 250 -19.81 -13.68 -43.28
N ARG A 251 -19.41 -13.66 -44.55
CA ARG A 251 -18.46 -12.74 -45.16
C ARG A 251 -19.19 -11.45 -45.50
N ARG A 252 -18.61 -10.28 -45.23
CA ARG A 252 -18.67 -9.14 -46.16
C ARG A 252 -17.34 -8.37 -46.16
N ARG A 253 -16.69 -8.41 -47.32
CA ARG A 253 -15.63 -7.52 -47.78
C ARG A 253 -16.27 -6.21 -48.22
N ILE A 254 -15.70 -5.06 -47.82
CA ILE A 254 -15.73 -3.79 -48.59
C ILE A 254 -14.37 -3.11 -48.30
N ARG A 255 -13.38 -3.24 -49.19
CA ARG A 255 -12.96 -2.31 -50.26
C ARG A 255 -12.29 -1.01 -49.74
N VAL A 256 -10.96 -0.99 -49.86
CA VAL A 256 -10.08 0.20 -49.96
C VAL A 256 -9.99 0.60 -51.45
N PRO A 257 -9.76 1.87 -51.79
CA PRO A 257 -8.51 2.24 -52.48
C PRO A 257 -7.93 3.61 -52.04
N GLU A 258 -6.60 3.70 -51.81
CA GLU A 258 -5.57 4.47 -52.59
C GLU A 258 -5.45 5.96 -52.21
N ARG A 259 -4.34 6.40 -51.57
CA ARG A 259 -3.01 6.83 -52.10
C ARG A 259 -3.05 8.12 -52.93
N VAL A 260 -2.28 9.16 -52.52
CA VAL A 260 -1.35 10.07 -53.29
C VAL A 260 -0.67 10.99 -52.24
N HIS A 261 0.58 10.75 -51.82
CA HIS A 261 1.89 11.30 -52.25
C HIS A 261 2.32 12.70 -51.69
N PRO A 262 3.64 12.93 -51.52
CA PRO A 262 4.23 14.01 -50.71
C PRO A 262 4.72 15.21 -51.53
N CYS A 263 4.88 16.37 -50.87
CA CYS A 263 5.55 17.56 -51.39
C CYS A 263 6.03 18.37 -50.16
N GLY A 264 7.23 18.93 -50.03
CA GLY A 264 8.39 19.04 -50.91
C GLY A 264 9.54 19.68 -50.09
N ARG A 265 10.78 19.45 -50.54
CA ARG A 265 12.00 20.14 -50.10
C ARG A 265 12.11 21.52 -50.76
N SER A 266 12.73 22.45 -50.04
CA SER A 266 13.67 23.51 -50.48
C SER A 266 13.85 24.50 -49.32
N ASP A 267 14.94 25.21 -49.06
CA ASP A 267 16.35 25.17 -49.40
C ASP A 267 17.02 26.34 -48.61
N LEU A 268 18.34 26.26 -48.41
CA LEU A 268 19.33 27.36 -48.32
C LEU A 268 19.50 28.29 -47.07
N GLN A 269 20.78 28.31 -46.62
CA GLN A 269 21.62 29.44 -46.11
C GLN A 269 21.28 30.03 -44.71
N ARG A 270 22.20 30.18 -43.75
CA ARG A 270 23.64 30.49 -43.73
C ARG A 270 24.36 29.74 -42.60
#